data_AF-A0A1Q2HPB1-F1
#
_entry.id   AF-A0A1Q2HPB1-F1
#
_cell.length_a   1.000
_cell.length_b   1.000
_cell.length_c   1.000
_cell.angle_alpha   90.00
_cell.angle_beta   90.00
_cell.angle_gamma   90.00
#
_symmetry.space_group_name_H-M   'P 1'
#
loop_
_entity.id
_entity.type
_entity.pdbx_description
1 polymer ?
#
loop_
_entity_poly.entity_id
_entity_poly.type
_entity_poly.pdbx_seq_one_letter_code
_entity_poly.pdbx_strand_id
1 'polypeptide(L)'
;MKYKNFTINLNIIMITFFLCFCSYAQSSQKMPLLIDISDDTERHVEIAERTGDVCQVRPATLLLPDGETIFCVCNIVDGGNSGLMAVSHNGGITWKRIDERLPASFSSHENCPSIYRMRDMQSGKTRLWIFSASPSMPRIMSEDGGKTWTEKNLSILTAL
;
A
#
# COMPACT_ATOMS: atom_id res chain seq x y z
N MET A 1 56.00 44.50 -40.14
CA MET A 1 56.23 43.40 -39.18
C MET A 1 55.56 43.58 -37.82
N LYS A 2 55.51 44.79 -37.22
CA LYS A 2 54.90 45.02 -35.89
C LYS A 2 53.41 44.64 -35.76
N TYR A 3 52.59 44.87 -36.78
CA TYR A 3 51.15 44.57 -36.74
C TYR A 3 50.81 43.07 -36.70
N LYS A 4 51.55 42.21 -37.43
CA LYS A 4 51.33 40.74 -37.40
C LYS A 4 51.56 40.14 -36.01
N ASN A 5 52.61 40.59 -35.31
CA ASN A 5 52.92 40.11 -33.97
C ASN A 5 51.88 40.59 -32.94
N PHE A 6 51.31 41.79 -33.12
CA PHE A 6 50.23 42.29 -32.28
C PHE A 6 48.94 41.47 -32.45
N THR A 7 48.56 41.14 -33.70
CA THR A 7 47.39 40.30 -33.98
C THR A 7 47.56 38.87 -33.46
N ILE A 8 48.76 38.29 -33.56
CA ILE A 8 49.07 36.95 -33.03
C ILE A 8 48.95 36.93 -31.50
N ASN A 9 49.50 37.93 -30.81
CA ASN A 9 49.40 38.02 -29.35
C ASN A 9 47.97 38.24 -28.86
N LEU A 10 47.16 39.01 -29.59
CA LEU A 10 45.75 39.21 -29.27
C LEU A 10 44.93 37.92 -29.44
N ASN A 11 45.19 37.14 -30.50
CA ASN A 11 44.56 35.84 -30.72
C ASN A 11 44.92 34.83 -29.62
N ILE A 12 46.18 34.80 -29.17
CA ILE A 12 46.60 33.93 -28.07
C ILE A 12 45.87 34.31 -26.78
N ILE A 13 45.82 35.59 -26.42
CA ILE A 13 45.13 36.07 -25.22
C ILE A 13 43.64 35.72 -25.28
N MET A 14 43.01 35.90 -26.44
CA MET A 14 41.58 35.60 -26.62
C MET A 14 41.28 34.10 -26.52
N ILE A 15 42.16 33.24 -27.05
CA ILE A 15 42.06 31.78 -26.91
C ILE A 15 42.23 31.34 -25.46
N THR A 16 43.21 31.90 -24.73
CA THR A 16 43.44 31.58 -23.32
C THR A 16 42.25 32.01 -22.46
N PHE A 17 41.65 33.16 -22.75
CA PHE A 17 40.47 33.66 -22.05
C PHE A 17 39.24 32.78 -22.30
N PHE A 18 39.07 32.31 -23.56
CA PHE A 18 37.99 31.40 -23.93
C PHE A 18 38.12 30.03 -23.26
N LEU A 19 39.33 29.46 -23.19
CA LEU A 19 39.60 28.19 -22.51
C LEU A 19 39.36 28.28 -20.99
N CYS A 20 39.67 29.42 -20.37
CA CYS A 20 39.41 29.67 -18.95
C CYS A 20 37.90 29.75 -18.65
N PHE A 21 37.12 30.36 -19.56
CA PHE A 21 35.66 30.43 -19.46
C PHE A 21 34.98 29.07 -19.64
N CYS A 22 35.47 28.22 -20.55
CA CYS A 22 34.96 26.85 -20.69
C CYS A 22 35.19 26.01 -19.43
N SER A 23 36.29 26.23 -18.71
CA SER A 23 36.61 25.50 -17.47
C SER A 23 35.70 25.90 -16.29
N TYR A 24 35.24 27.15 -16.26
CA TYR A 24 34.31 27.66 -15.23
C TYR A 24 32.86 27.21 -15.44
N ALA A 25 32.47 26.83 -16.66
CA ALA A 25 31.10 26.48 -17.01
C ALA A 25 30.72 25.01 -16.71
N GLN A 26 31.60 24.23 -16.08
CA GLN A 26 31.28 22.87 -15.65
C GLN A 26 30.48 22.90 -14.33
N SER A 27 29.21 23.31 -14.42
CA SER A 27 28.30 23.20 -13.28
C SER A 27 28.11 21.71 -12.96
N SER A 28 28.55 21.28 -11.77
CA SER A 28 28.26 19.94 -11.25
C SER A 28 26.75 19.81 -11.10
N GLN A 29 26.09 19.16 -12.07
CA GLN A 29 24.69 18.79 -11.96
C GLN A 29 24.60 17.75 -10.84
N LYS A 30 24.21 18.19 -9.64
CA LYS A 30 24.08 17.32 -8.47
C LYS A 30 22.95 16.33 -8.78
N MET A 31 23.31 15.10 -9.11
CA MET A 31 22.33 14.04 -9.31
C MET A 31 21.44 13.94 -8.06
N PRO A 32 20.12 13.71 -8.21
CA PRO A 32 19.28 13.41 -7.07
C PRO A 32 19.89 12.21 -6.33
N LEU A 33 19.87 12.28 -5.00
CA LEU A 33 20.35 11.19 -4.16
C LEU A 33 19.57 9.92 -4.52
N LEU A 34 20.24 8.94 -5.11
CA LEU A 34 19.67 7.62 -5.34
C LEU A 34 19.81 6.83 -4.04
N ILE A 35 18.68 6.54 -3.40
CA ILE A 35 18.59 5.65 -2.25
C ILE A 35 17.94 4.36 -2.73
N ASP A 36 18.68 3.26 -2.70
CA ASP A 36 18.14 1.91 -2.89
C ASP A 36 17.75 1.34 -1.53
N ILE A 37 16.49 0.94 -1.37
CA ILE A 37 15.95 0.37 -0.13
C ILE A 37 15.62 -1.12 -0.28
N SER A 38 16.04 -1.75 -1.38
CA SER A 38 15.65 -3.13 -1.70
C SER A 38 16.14 -4.14 -0.65
N ASP A 39 17.26 -3.86 0.01
CA ASP A 39 17.83 -4.69 1.07
C ASP A 39 17.37 -4.30 2.49
N ASP A 40 16.57 -3.24 2.66
CA ASP A 40 16.04 -2.78 3.96
C ASP A 40 14.84 -3.62 4.41
N THR A 41 15.06 -4.93 4.49
CA THR A 41 14.04 -5.95 4.77
C THR A 41 13.42 -5.82 6.17
N GLU A 42 14.09 -5.12 7.10
CA GLU A 42 13.56 -4.85 8.44
C GLU A 42 12.28 -4.00 8.42
N ARG A 43 12.03 -3.27 7.32
CA ARG A 43 10.80 -2.48 7.13
C ARG A 43 9.68 -3.24 6.43
N HIS A 44 9.94 -4.46 5.99
CA HIS A 44 8.96 -5.25 5.25
C HIS A 44 7.99 -5.91 6.24
N VAL A 45 6.71 -5.88 5.89
CA VAL A 45 5.66 -6.65 6.56
C VAL A 45 5.16 -7.69 5.56
N GLU A 46 5.44 -8.96 5.86
CA GLU A 46 5.03 -10.08 5.02
C GLU A 46 3.76 -10.71 5.60
N ILE A 47 2.66 -10.58 4.87
CA ILE A 47 1.34 -11.06 5.32
C ILE A 47 1.21 -12.57 5.11
N ALA A 48 1.68 -13.05 3.96
CA ALA A 48 1.68 -14.46 3.62
C ALA A 48 2.68 -14.76 2.50
N GLU A 49 3.34 -15.89 2.60
CA GLU A 49 4.05 -16.51 1.49
C GLU A 49 3.06 -17.27 0.59
N ARG A 50 3.26 -17.22 -0.73
CA ARG A 50 2.47 -18.05 -1.64
C ARG A 50 2.91 -19.51 -1.53
N THR A 51 2.14 -20.29 -0.80
CA THR A 51 2.37 -21.73 -0.59
C THR A 51 1.26 -22.55 -1.26
N GLY A 52 1.64 -23.42 -2.21
CA GLY A 52 0.69 -24.26 -2.96
C GLY A 52 -0.27 -23.47 -3.85
N ASP A 53 -1.51 -23.97 -3.98
CA ASP A 53 -2.54 -23.43 -4.89
C ASP A 53 -3.35 -22.25 -4.30
N VAL A 54 -3.12 -21.88 -3.04
CA VAL A 54 -3.85 -20.79 -2.37
C VAL A 54 -3.13 -19.47 -2.65
N CYS A 55 -3.65 -18.70 -3.61
CA CYS A 55 -3.08 -17.42 -4.00
C CYS A 55 -3.80 -16.28 -3.26
N GLN A 56 -3.24 -15.86 -2.13
CA GLN A 56 -3.76 -14.67 -1.43
C GLN A 56 -3.56 -13.43 -2.30
N VAL A 57 -4.60 -13.00 -2.99
CA VAL A 57 -4.55 -11.84 -3.89
C VAL A 57 -5.44 -10.72 -3.38
N ARG A 58 -5.05 -9.49 -3.74
CA ARG A 58 -5.77 -8.25 -3.44
C ARG A 58 -6.01 -8.06 -1.93
N PRO A 59 -4.94 -8.05 -1.12
CA PRO A 59 -5.07 -7.81 0.32
C PRO A 59 -5.64 -6.42 0.57
N ALA A 60 -6.62 -6.34 1.47
CA ALA A 60 -7.08 -5.10 2.07
C ALA A 60 -6.79 -5.14 3.56
N THR A 61 -6.06 -4.14 4.04
CA THR A 61 -5.61 -4.06 5.43
C THR A 61 -6.29 -2.94 6.21
N LEU A 62 -6.52 -3.16 7.51
CA LEU A 62 -7.00 -2.15 8.44
C LEU A 62 -6.16 -2.19 9.72
N LEU A 63 -5.46 -1.09 10.01
CA LEU A 63 -4.81 -0.85 11.29
C LEU A 63 -5.82 -0.27 12.30
N LEU A 64 -5.89 -0.86 13.50
CA LEU A 64 -6.75 -0.37 14.57
C LEU A 64 -6.11 0.80 15.34
N PRO A 65 -6.90 1.56 16.13
CA PRO A 65 -6.38 2.70 16.90
C PRO A 65 -5.33 2.37 17.96
N ASP A 66 -5.14 1.08 18.29
CA ASP A 66 -4.07 0.66 19.20
C ASP A 66 -2.68 0.77 18.57
N GLY A 67 -2.59 0.97 17.25
CA GLY A 67 -1.33 1.14 16.53
C GLY A 67 -0.60 -0.17 16.23
N GLU A 68 -1.15 -1.32 16.62
CA GLU A 68 -0.49 -2.62 16.49
C GLU A 68 -1.39 -3.71 15.89
N THR A 69 -2.71 -3.66 16.12
CA THR A 69 -3.61 -4.68 15.59
C THR A 69 -3.94 -4.37 14.13
N ILE A 70 -3.58 -5.28 13.23
CA ILE A 70 -3.84 -5.17 11.80
C ILE A 70 -4.67 -6.35 11.34
N PHE A 71 -5.80 -6.07 10.71
CA PHE A 71 -6.55 -7.07 9.98
C PHE A 71 -6.17 -7.04 8.50
N CYS A 72 -6.06 -8.21 7.88
CA CYS A 72 -5.91 -8.36 6.44
C CYS A 72 -6.96 -9.33 5.91
N VAL A 73 -7.72 -8.90 4.91
CA VAL A 73 -8.68 -9.74 4.17
C VAL A 73 -8.23 -9.85 2.72
N CYS A 74 -8.37 -11.04 2.12
CA CYS A 74 -7.92 -11.30 0.74
C CYS A 74 -8.80 -12.34 0.04
N ASN A 75 -8.66 -12.43 -1.29
CA ASN A 75 -9.24 -13.51 -2.09
C ASN A 75 -8.32 -14.73 -2.12
N ILE A 76 -8.90 -15.91 -2.34
CA ILE A 76 -8.17 -17.16 -2.52
C ILE A 76 -7.51 -17.25 -3.91
N VAL A 77 -8.12 -16.63 -4.92
CA VAL A 77 -7.64 -16.52 -6.31
C VAL A 77 -8.22 -15.24 -6.94
N ASP A 78 -7.62 -14.76 -8.04
CA ASP A 78 -8.09 -13.53 -8.69
C ASP A 78 -9.51 -13.71 -9.25
N GLY A 79 -10.43 -12.84 -8.83
CA GLY A 79 -11.86 -12.93 -9.15
C GLY A 79 -12.63 -14.08 -8.47
N GLY A 80 -11.98 -14.91 -7.65
CA GLY A 80 -12.63 -16.04 -6.96
C GLY A 80 -13.16 -15.69 -5.57
N ASN A 81 -13.53 -16.73 -4.83
CA ASN A 81 -14.13 -16.62 -3.52
C ASN A 81 -13.25 -15.81 -2.54
N SER A 82 -13.91 -14.86 -1.89
CA SER A 82 -13.47 -14.27 -0.64
C SER A 82 -13.53 -15.36 0.43
N GLY A 83 -12.72 -15.26 1.48
CA GLY A 83 -12.78 -16.26 2.52
C GLY A 83 -11.55 -16.32 3.40
N LEU A 84 -10.52 -15.54 3.07
CA LEU A 84 -9.27 -15.55 3.80
C LEU A 84 -9.13 -14.28 4.63
N MET A 85 -8.93 -14.47 5.93
CA MET A 85 -8.63 -13.38 6.84
C MET A 85 -7.52 -13.75 7.82
N ALA A 86 -6.59 -12.81 8.00
CA ALA A 86 -5.54 -12.90 9.00
C ALA A 86 -5.55 -11.65 9.90
N VAL A 87 -5.04 -11.83 11.11
CA VAL A 87 -4.83 -10.73 12.06
C VAL A 87 -3.41 -10.77 12.59
N SER A 88 -2.79 -9.60 12.69
CA SER A 88 -1.59 -9.35 13.45
C SER A 88 -1.93 -8.53 14.69
N HIS A 89 -1.25 -8.79 15.81
CA HIS A 89 -1.35 -8.01 17.05
C HIS A 89 -0.02 -7.35 17.43
N ASN A 90 0.94 -7.33 16.51
CA ASN A 90 2.28 -6.81 16.74
C ASN A 90 2.79 -6.05 15.50
N GLY A 91 1.93 -5.21 14.92
CA GLY A 91 2.31 -4.30 13.84
C GLY A 91 2.63 -5.00 12.51
N GLY A 92 2.17 -6.24 12.30
CA GLY A 92 2.42 -7.01 11.09
C GLY A 92 3.63 -7.93 11.14
N ILE A 93 4.33 -8.05 12.29
CA ILE A 93 5.48 -8.95 12.42
C ILE A 93 5.05 -10.42 12.35
N THR A 94 3.94 -10.78 12.99
CA THR A 94 3.36 -12.13 12.92
C THR A 94 1.87 -12.08 12.61
N TRP A 95 1.39 -13.08 11.87
CA TRP A 95 0.01 -13.17 11.42
C TRP A 95 -0.63 -14.49 11.86
N LYS A 96 -1.91 -14.44 12.22
CA LYS A 96 -2.73 -15.62 12.52
C LYS A 96 -3.95 -15.66 11.64
N ARG A 97 -4.24 -16.84 11.07
CA ARG A 97 -5.48 -17.12 10.35
C ARG A 97 -6.66 -17.12 11.31
N ILE A 98 -7.77 -16.52 10.90
CA ILE A 98 -9.00 -16.43 11.70
C ILE A 98 -10.24 -16.83 10.90
N ASP A 99 -10.05 -17.63 9.87
CA ASP A 99 -11.11 -18.07 8.95
C ASP A 99 -12.28 -18.75 9.67
N GLU A 100 -11.97 -19.51 10.73
CA GLU A 100 -12.95 -20.16 11.61
C GLU A 100 -13.90 -19.20 12.34
N ARG A 101 -13.54 -17.91 12.44
CA ARG A 101 -14.36 -16.87 13.08
C ARG A 101 -15.29 -16.17 12.10
N LEU A 102 -15.12 -16.43 10.81
CA LEU A 102 -15.92 -15.82 9.76
C LEU A 102 -17.22 -16.60 9.59
N PRO A 103 -18.33 -15.92 9.23
CA PRO A 103 -19.55 -16.61 8.87
C PRO A 103 -19.30 -17.55 7.70
N ALA A 104 -19.93 -18.73 7.71
CA ALA A 104 -19.84 -19.68 6.60
C ALA A 104 -20.28 -19.07 5.25
N SER A 105 -21.16 -18.05 5.28
CA SER A 105 -21.56 -17.30 4.09
C SER A 105 -20.43 -16.48 3.46
N PHE A 106 -19.40 -16.09 4.22
CA PHE A 106 -18.32 -15.27 3.70
C PHE A 106 -17.51 -16.00 2.62
N SER A 107 -17.42 -17.34 2.69
CA SER A 107 -16.73 -18.13 1.67
C SER A 107 -17.44 -18.15 0.32
N SER A 108 -18.69 -17.67 0.23
CA SER A 108 -19.41 -17.51 -1.05
C SER A 108 -19.44 -16.05 -1.53
N HIS A 109 -18.83 -15.12 -0.80
CA HIS A 109 -18.66 -13.76 -1.28
C HIS A 109 -17.58 -13.76 -2.35
N GLU A 110 -17.69 -12.91 -3.36
CA GLU A 110 -16.74 -12.88 -4.47
C GLU A 110 -16.22 -11.47 -4.72
N ASN A 111 -15.05 -11.42 -5.37
CA ASN A 111 -14.46 -10.23 -5.95
C ASN A 111 -14.10 -9.15 -4.92
N CYS A 112 -12.85 -9.23 -4.44
CA CYS A 112 -12.11 -8.20 -3.69
C CYS A 112 -12.79 -7.72 -2.39
N PRO A 113 -12.75 -8.49 -1.29
CA PRO A 113 -13.23 -8.00 -0.01
C PRO A 113 -12.41 -6.79 0.44
N SER A 114 -13.07 -5.75 0.94
CA SER A 114 -12.42 -4.59 1.55
C SER A 114 -12.93 -4.36 2.97
N ILE A 115 -12.02 -3.95 3.85
CA ILE A 115 -12.29 -3.81 5.29
C ILE A 115 -12.25 -2.35 5.74
N TYR A 116 -13.21 -1.95 6.59
CA TYR A 116 -13.35 -0.58 7.09
C TYR A 116 -13.71 -0.54 8.56
N ARG A 117 -13.15 0.45 9.28
CA ARG A 117 -13.61 0.85 10.61
C ARG A 117 -14.55 2.04 10.46
N MET A 118 -15.81 1.86 10.80
CA MET A 118 -16.82 2.91 10.66
C MET A 118 -17.52 3.17 11.98
N ARG A 119 -17.85 4.45 12.23
CA ARG A 119 -18.68 4.85 13.36
C ARG A 119 -20.08 5.12 12.87
N ASP A 120 -21.05 4.46 13.49
CA ASP A 120 -22.45 4.69 13.27
C ASP A 120 -22.88 6.02 13.89
N MET A 121 -23.52 6.88 13.09
CA MET A 121 -23.85 8.24 13.53
C MET A 121 -25.07 8.27 14.46
N GLN A 122 -26.01 7.31 14.35
CA GLN A 122 -27.20 7.27 15.20
C GLN A 122 -26.90 6.68 16.58
N SER A 123 -26.26 5.52 16.63
CA SER A 123 -25.94 4.80 17.87
C SER A 123 -24.59 5.18 18.47
N GLY A 124 -23.72 5.85 17.71
CA GLY A 124 -22.37 6.20 18.12
C GLY A 124 -21.38 5.01 18.15
N LYS A 125 -21.85 3.78 17.88
CA LYS A 125 -21.06 2.55 17.95
C LYS A 125 -20.05 2.46 16.80
N THR A 126 -18.83 2.06 17.11
CA THR A 126 -17.83 1.72 16.10
C THR A 126 -17.94 0.25 15.71
N ARG A 127 -17.87 -0.02 14.41
CA ARG A 127 -17.97 -1.36 13.83
C ARG A 127 -16.87 -1.57 12.81
N LEU A 128 -16.43 -2.82 12.68
CA LEU A 128 -15.63 -3.24 11.55
C LEU A 128 -16.55 -3.85 10.51
N TRP A 129 -16.39 -3.46 9.25
CA TRP A 129 -17.19 -3.95 8.15
C TRP A 129 -16.27 -4.51 7.08
N ILE A 130 -16.67 -5.63 6.50
CA ILE A 130 -16.09 -6.17 5.29
C ILE A 130 -17.19 -6.19 4.24
N PHE A 131 -16.90 -5.64 3.06
CA PHE A 131 -17.78 -5.68 1.90
C PHE A 131 -17.08 -6.41 0.77
N SER A 132 -17.83 -7.23 0.04
CA SER A 132 -17.39 -7.84 -1.22
C SER A 132 -18.33 -7.41 -2.34
N ALA A 133 -17.95 -7.54 -3.61
CA ALA A 133 -18.76 -7.02 -4.71
C ALA A 133 -19.96 -7.92 -5.09
N SER A 134 -19.77 -9.23 -5.14
CA SER A 134 -20.74 -10.21 -5.67
C SER A 134 -21.24 -11.17 -4.58
N PRO A 135 -22.51 -11.60 -4.61
CA PRO A 135 -23.51 -11.41 -5.68
C PRO A 135 -24.33 -10.11 -5.60
N SER A 136 -24.36 -9.41 -4.47
CA SER A 136 -25.16 -8.18 -4.29
C SER A 136 -24.59 -7.28 -3.20
N MET A 137 -23.29 -6.98 -3.31
CA MET A 137 -22.55 -6.27 -2.28
C MET A 137 -22.73 -6.89 -0.87
N PRO A 138 -22.50 -8.20 -0.71
CA PRO A 138 -22.68 -8.86 0.58
C PRO A 138 -21.66 -8.32 1.59
N ARG A 139 -21.94 -8.50 2.87
CA ARG A 139 -21.16 -7.84 3.91
C ARG A 139 -21.23 -8.56 5.24
N ILE A 140 -20.09 -8.60 5.91
CA ILE A 140 -19.98 -9.08 7.29
C ILE A 140 -19.55 -7.93 8.19
N MET A 141 -19.93 -8.01 9.47
CA MET A 141 -19.71 -6.94 10.42
C MET A 141 -19.31 -7.51 11.78
N SER A 142 -18.42 -6.78 12.47
CA SER A 142 -18.04 -7.01 13.85
C SER A 142 -18.30 -5.78 14.73
N GLU A 143 -18.98 -5.97 15.87
CA GLU A 143 -19.20 -4.94 16.89
C GLU A 143 -18.19 -5.01 18.05
N ASP A 144 -17.37 -6.06 18.11
CA ASP A 144 -16.50 -6.38 19.24
C ASP A 144 -14.99 -6.26 18.92
N GLY A 145 -14.68 -5.46 17.89
CA GLY A 145 -13.30 -5.21 17.46
C GLY A 145 -12.70 -6.34 16.64
N GLY A 146 -13.52 -7.15 15.97
CA GLY A 146 -13.09 -8.23 15.10
C GLY A 146 -12.92 -9.58 15.79
N LYS A 147 -13.48 -9.76 17.00
CA LYS A 147 -13.48 -11.06 17.71
C LYS A 147 -14.53 -11.99 17.14
N THR A 148 -15.73 -11.46 16.86
CA THR A 148 -16.81 -12.19 16.19
C THR A 148 -17.32 -11.41 14.98
N TRP A 149 -17.81 -12.14 13.98
CA TRP A 149 -18.28 -11.59 12.70
C TRP A 149 -19.66 -12.16 12.37
N THR A 150 -20.51 -11.34 11.75
CA THR A 150 -21.87 -11.74 11.36
C THR A 150 -22.22 -11.19 10.00
N GLU A 151 -22.84 -12.01 9.15
CA GLU A 151 -23.43 -11.57 7.88
C GLU A 151 -24.54 -10.54 8.13
N LYS A 152 -24.59 -9.49 7.31
CA LYS A 152 -25.66 -8.49 7.35
C LYS A 152 -26.32 -8.40 5.99
N ASN A 153 -27.59 -8.74 5.96
CA ASN A 153 -28.42 -8.58 4.78
C ASN A 153 -28.83 -7.11 4.61
N LEU A 154 -29.03 -6.71 3.36
CA LEU A 154 -29.64 -5.43 3.05
C LEU A 154 -31.14 -5.52 3.37
N SER A 155 -31.55 -5.10 4.57
CA SER A 155 -32.97 -4.89 4.86
C SER A 155 -33.39 -3.53 4.31
N ILE A 156 -34.27 -3.56 3.30
CA ILE A 156 -34.84 -2.38 2.62
C ILE A 156 -35.65 -1.51 3.62
N LEU A 157 -35.96 -2.02 4.81
CA LEU A 157 -36.79 -1.38 5.83
C LEU A 157 -36.03 -0.58 6.91
N THR A 158 -34.69 -0.50 6.85
CA THR A 158 -33.88 0.21 7.87
C THR A 158 -33.08 1.39 7.32
N ALA A 159 -33.33 1.79 6.06
CA ALA A 159 -32.66 2.92 5.41
C ALA A 159 -33.57 4.14 5.19
N LEU A 160 -34.78 4.15 5.78
CA LEU A 160 -35.72 5.27 5.84
C LEU A 160 -36.14 5.48 7.30
#